data_AF-A0AA85JQ09-F1
#
_entry.id   AF-A0AA85JQ09-F1
#
_cell.length_a   1.000
_cell.length_b   1.000
_cell.length_c   1.000
_cell.angle_alpha   90.00
_cell.angle_beta   90.00
_cell.angle_gamma   90.00
#
_symmetry.space_group_name_H-M   'P 1'
#
loop_
_entity.id
_entity.type
_entity.pdbx_description
1 polymer ?
#
loop_
_entity_poly.entity_id
_entity_poly.type
_entity_poly.pdbx_seq_one_letter_code
_entity_poly.pdbx_strand_id
1 'polypeptide(L)'
;MSVFLFVPNILGYIRIVLLLVACFFMRSSCEITLLTYVLSCLLDAFDGYAARSLNQSTKFGAMLDMIVDRCSTMCLLGCLIYFYPSYMFFFQVVMIVDIASHWLHLHSSVLSGSSSHKIVDLNSNQFLRLYYTNKVVLFLMCAGNELFYTMLYVSHFYPGPKRAP
;
A
#
# COMPACT_ATOMS: atom_id res chain seq x y z
N MET A 1 -29.07 1.04 5.30
CA MET A 1 -28.04 0.62 4.33
C MET A 1 -27.08 -0.31 5.06
N SER A 2 -26.80 -1.50 4.55
CA SER A 2 -25.79 -2.38 5.15
C SER A 2 -24.40 -1.75 4.99
N VAL A 3 -23.51 -1.98 5.96
CA VAL A 3 -22.14 -1.43 5.95
C VAL A 3 -21.41 -1.80 4.66
N PHE A 4 -21.70 -2.96 4.07
CA PHE A 4 -21.11 -3.44 2.81
C PHE A 4 -21.39 -2.55 1.59
N LEU A 5 -22.50 -1.81 1.58
CA LEU A 5 -22.90 -0.97 0.43
C LEU A 5 -22.57 0.51 0.62
N PHE A 6 -21.76 0.85 1.63
CA PHE A 6 -21.30 2.22 1.80
C PHE A 6 -20.42 2.62 0.62
N VAL A 7 -20.53 3.89 0.18
CA VAL A 7 -19.77 4.44 -0.93
C VAL A 7 -18.26 4.17 -0.81
N PRO A 8 -17.60 4.42 0.34
CA PRO A 8 -16.18 4.08 0.51
C PRO A 8 -15.86 2.58 0.33
N ASN A 9 -16.75 1.69 0.75
CA ASN A 9 -16.53 0.25 0.62
C ASN A 9 -16.69 -0.23 -0.82
N ILE A 10 -17.62 0.38 -1.58
CA ILE A 10 -17.76 0.14 -3.03
C ILE A 10 -16.48 0.57 -3.76
N LEU A 11 -15.90 1.71 -3.39
CA LEU A 11 -14.61 2.17 -3.93
C LEU A 11 -13.48 1.18 -3.59
N GLY A 12 -13.46 0.65 -2.36
CA GLY A 12 -12.55 -0.42 -1.96
C GLY A 12 -12.69 -1.68 -2.83
N TYR A 13 -13.92 -2.10 -3.18
CA TYR A 13 -14.12 -3.22 -4.10
C TYR A 13 -13.64 -2.93 -5.52
N ILE A 14 -13.82 -1.70 -6.01
CA ILE A 14 -13.28 -1.28 -7.31
C ILE A 14 -11.74 -1.35 -7.29
N ARG A 15 -11.10 -0.93 -6.19
CA ARG A 15 -9.64 -1.04 -6.03
C ARG A 15 -9.15 -2.49 -6.09
N ILE A 16 -9.89 -3.43 -5.51
CA ILE A 16 -9.58 -4.87 -5.63
C ILE A 16 -9.61 -5.31 -7.09
N VAL A 17 -10.65 -4.92 -7.85
CA VAL A 17 -10.75 -5.27 -9.27
C VAL A 17 -9.61 -4.65 -10.08
N LEU A 18 -9.29 -3.36 -9.86
CA LEU A 18 -8.16 -2.71 -10.51
C LEU A 18 -6.83 -3.39 -10.19
N LEU A 19 -6.63 -3.80 -8.94
CA LEU A 19 -5.45 -4.53 -8.52
C LEU A 19 -5.36 -5.89 -9.24
N LEU A 20 -6.46 -6.64 -9.34
CA LEU A 20 -6.48 -7.91 -10.08
C LEU A 20 -6.11 -7.72 -11.56
N VAL A 21 -6.63 -6.66 -12.19
CA VAL A 21 -6.25 -6.29 -13.57
C VAL A 21 -4.77 -5.93 -13.63
N ALA A 22 -4.27 -5.13 -12.67
CA ALA A 22 -2.85 -4.77 -12.59
C ALA A 22 -1.95 -6.00 -12.48
N CYS A 23 -2.27 -6.95 -11.59
CA CYS A 23 -1.48 -8.18 -11.39
C CYS A 23 -1.55 -9.10 -12.62
N PHE A 24 -2.69 -9.15 -13.33
CA PHE A 24 -2.82 -9.95 -14.56
C PHE A 24 -1.95 -9.39 -15.71
N PHE A 25 -1.94 -8.08 -15.90
CA PHE A 25 -1.16 -7.42 -16.96
C PHE A 25 0.29 -7.12 -16.59
N MET A 26 0.68 -7.35 -15.33
CA MET A 26 1.97 -6.95 -14.76
C MET A 26 3.18 -7.44 -15.57
N ARG A 27 3.06 -8.60 -16.24
CA ARG A 27 4.11 -9.16 -17.07
C ARG A 27 3.99 -8.79 -18.55
N SER A 28 2.80 -8.49 -19.04
CA SER A 28 2.51 -8.32 -20.47
C SER A 28 2.47 -6.86 -20.92
N SER A 29 2.04 -5.94 -20.07
CA SER A 29 1.80 -4.54 -20.46
C SER A 29 2.04 -3.58 -19.30
N CYS A 30 3.21 -2.94 -19.33
CA CYS A 30 3.61 -1.93 -18.34
C CYS A 30 2.58 -0.79 -18.24
N GLU A 31 2.09 -0.30 -19.38
CA GLU A 31 1.15 0.83 -19.45
C GLU A 31 -0.18 0.53 -18.74
N ILE A 32 -0.76 -0.65 -18.99
CA ILE A 32 -2.03 -1.06 -18.37
C ILE A 32 -1.85 -1.21 -16.86
N THR A 33 -0.77 -1.88 -16.44
CA THR A 33 -0.47 -2.06 -15.01
C THR A 33 -0.24 -0.74 -14.31
N LEU A 34 0.54 0.19 -14.88
CA LEU A 34 0.73 1.51 -14.28
C LEU A 34 -0.57 2.28 -14.17
N LEU A 35 -1.39 2.27 -15.23
CA LEU A 35 -2.67 2.97 -15.23
C LEU A 35 -3.59 2.43 -14.14
N THR A 36 -3.79 1.11 -14.07
CA THR A 36 -4.70 0.51 -13.09
C THR A 36 -4.16 0.58 -11.66
N TYR A 37 -2.84 0.45 -11.48
CA TYR A 37 -2.19 0.57 -10.18
C TYR A 37 -2.27 2.00 -9.64
N VAL A 38 -1.90 3.01 -10.44
CA VAL A 38 -2.00 4.44 -10.06
C VAL A 38 -3.45 4.83 -9.82
N LEU A 39 -4.38 4.37 -10.66
CA LEU A 39 -5.81 4.62 -10.46
C LEU A 39 -6.30 4.03 -9.14
N SER A 40 -5.84 2.83 -8.76
CA SER A 40 -6.14 2.22 -7.47
C SER A 40 -5.63 3.07 -6.30
N CYS A 41 -4.39 3.58 -6.37
CA CYS A 41 -3.84 4.49 -5.37
C CYS A 41 -4.57 5.83 -5.28
N LEU A 42 -5.12 6.35 -6.39
CA LEU A 42 -5.91 7.57 -6.36
C LEU A 42 -7.30 7.35 -5.73
N LEU A 43 -7.90 6.18 -5.97
CA LEU A 43 -9.18 5.80 -5.37
C LEU A 43 -9.08 5.61 -3.86
N ASP A 44 -7.93 5.19 -3.34
CA ASP A 44 -7.64 5.13 -1.90
C ASP A 44 -7.87 6.48 -1.20
N ALA A 45 -7.22 7.53 -1.72
CA ALA A 45 -7.38 8.87 -1.17
C ALA A 45 -8.85 9.35 -1.25
N PHE A 46 -9.57 8.93 -2.30
CA PHE A 46 -10.96 9.29 -2.52
C PHE A 46 -11.93 8.54 -1.60
N ASP A 47 -11.70 7.26 -1.31
CA ASP A 47 -12.55 6.50 -0.39
C ASP A 47 -12.45 7.05 1.05
N GLY A 48 -11.25 7.42 1.49
CA GLY A 48 -11.03 8.04 2.79
C GLY A 48 -11.62 9.45 2.87
N TYR A 49 -11.64 10.19 1.76
CA TYR A 49 -12.36 11.46 1.67
C TYR A 49 -13.88 11.25 1.74
N ALA A 50 -14.43 10.33 0.93
CA ALA A 50 -15.85 10.02 0.89
C ALA A 50 -16.37 9.50 2.24
N ALA A 51 -15.62 8.66 2.93
CA ALA A 51 -15.96 8.15 4.26
C ALA A 51 -16.15 9.29 5.27
N ARG A 52 -15.28 10.30 5.24
CA ARG A 52 -15.34 11.48 6.11
C ARG A 52 -16.47 12.42 5.73
N SER A 53 -16.63 12.70 4.44
CA SER A 53 -17.67 13.62 3.95
C SER A 53 -19.09 13.06 4.12
N LEU A 54 -19.27 11.75 4.01
CA LEU A 54 -20.58 11.08 4.13
C LEU A 54 -20.86 10.53 5.53
N ASN A 55 -19.95 10.71 6.50
CA ASN A 55 -20.03 10.09 7.82
C ASN A 55 -20.20 8.55 7.77
N GLN A 56 -19.56 7.90 6.81
CA GLN A 56 -19.62 6.45 6.55
C GLN A 56 -18.34 5.71 6.99
N SER A 57 -17.55 6.30 7.89
CA SER A 57 -16.34 5.69 8.43
C SER A 57 -16.67 4.46 9.29
N THR A 58 -16.16 3.28 8.91
CA THR A 58 -16.41 2.02 9.63
C THR A 58 -15.11 1.25 9.88
N LYS A 59 -15.08 0.44 10.95
CA LYS A 59 -13.93 -0.45 11.25
C LYS A 59 -13.69 -1.45 10.12
N PHE A 60 -14.76 -1.95 9.49
CA PHE A 60 -14.66 -2.84 8.34
C PHE A 60 -14.01 -2.16 7.14
N GLY A 61 -14.45 -0.95 6.77
CA GLY A 61 -13.87 -0.20 5.67
C GLY A 61 -12.39 0.10 5.88
N ALA A 62 -12.01 0.54 7.09
CA ALA A 62 -10.60 0.78 7.43
C ALA A 62 -9.73 -0.49 7.37
N MET A 63 -10.28 -1.66 7.73
CA MET A 63 -9.57 -2.94 7.63
C MET A 63 -9.45 -3.40 6.17
N LEU A 64 -10.53 -3.26 5.39
CA LEU A 64 -10.55 -3.58 3.96
C LEU A 64 -9.48 -2.77 3.22
N ASP A 65 -9.46 -1.46 3.47
CA ASP A 65 -8.48 -0.53 2.91
C ASP A 65 -7.04 -0.96 3.19
N MET A 66 -6.71 -1.17 4.47
CA MET A 66 -5.38 -1.65 4.88
C MET A 66 -4.97 -2.95 4.19
N ILE A 67 -5.89 -3.91 4.05
CA ILE A 67 -5.60 -5.19 3.38
C ILE A 67 -5.33 -4.98 1.89
N VAL A 68 -6.14 -4.17 1.21
CA VAL A 68 -6.00 -3.91 -0.24
C VAL A 68 -4.65 -3.25 -0.52
N ASP A 69 -4.24 -2.29 0.30
CA ASP A 69 -2.91 -1.66 0.19
C ASP A 69 -1.79 -2.69 0.29
N ARG A 70 -1.82 -3.57 1.30
CA ARG A 70 -0.78 -4.59 1.48
C ARG A 70 -0.74 -5.57 0.31
N CYS A 71 -1.90 -6.02 -0.15
CA CYS A 71 -1.98 -6.88 -1.34
C CYS A 71 -1.40 -6.19 -2.58
N SER A 72 -1.58 -4.87 -2.72
CA SER A 72 -1.05 -4.12 -3.86
C SER A 72 0.47 -4.10 -3.89
N THR A 73 1.11 -3.75 -2.77
CA THR A 73 2.57 -3.74 -2.64
C THR A 73 3.15 -5.15 -2.78
N MET A 74 2.47 -6.17 -2.24
CA MET A 74 2.87 -7.58 -2.39
C MET A 74 2.86 -8.05 -3.85
N CYS A 75 1.80 -7.73 -4.63
CA CYS A 75 1.76 -8.07 -6.06
C CYS A 75 2.96 -7.44 -6.80
N LEU A 76 3.23 -6.16 -6.54
CA LEU A 76 4.33 -5.44 -7.17
C LEU A 76 5.69 -6.04 -6.81
N LEU A 77 5.95 -6.28 -5.52
CA LEU A 77 7.17 -6.93 -5.04
C LEU A 77 7.32 -8.35 -5.59
N GLY A 78 6.22 -9.12 -5.67
CA GLY A 78 6.21 -10.45 -6.27
C GLY A 78 6.63 -10.44 -7.74
N CYS A 79 6.19 -9.45 -8.51
CA CYS A 79 6.65 -9.26 -9.88
C CYS A 79 8.12 -8.80 -9.95
N LEU A 80 8.56 -7.92 -9.06
CA LEU A 80 9.97 -7.52 -8.99
C LEU A 80 10.90 -8.69 -8.66
N ILE A 81 10.47 -9.64 -7.83
CA ILE A 81 11.22 -10.89 -7.58
C ILE A 81 11.42 -11.67 -8.87
N TYR A 82 10.39 -11.75 -9.72
CA TYR A 82 10.48 -12.42 -11.02
C TYR A 82 11.41 -11.68 -11.99
N PHE A 83 11.38 -10.35 -12.03
CA PHE A 83 12.23 -9.55 -12.91
C PHE A 83 13.69 -9.44 -12.45
N TYR A 84 13.93 -9.45 -11.15
CA TYR A 84 15.23 -9.22 -10.53
C TYR A 84 15.58 -10.34 -9.54
N PRO A 85 15.78 -11.59 -10.02
CA PRO A 85 15.97 -12.75 -9.15
C PRO A 85 17.21 -12.63 -8.24
N SER A 86 18.23 -11.88 -8.64
CA SER A 86 19.42 -11.60 -7.82
C SER A 86 19.11 -10.90 -6.49
N TYR A 87 18.01 -10.15 -6.41
CA TYR A 87 17.57 -9.44 -5.21
C TYR A 87 16.37 -10.11 -4.53
N MET A 88 16.02 -11.34 -4.92
CA MET A 88 14.85 -12.07 -4.41
C MET A 88 14.81 -12.11 -2.88
N PHE A 89 15.92 -12.44 -2.22
CA PHE A 89 16.00 -12.51 -0.77
C PHE A 89 15.63 -11.18 -0.10
N PHE A 90 16.10 -10.06 -0.66
CA PHE A 90 15.81 -8.73 -0.14
C PHE A 90 14.31 -8.41 -0.25
N PHE A 91 13.70 -8.62 -1.42
CA PHE A 91 12.27 -8.38 -1.61
C PHE A 91 11.39 -9.30 -0.75
N GLN A 92 11.80 -10.56 -0.53
CA GLN A 92 11.11 -11.48 0.37
C GLN A 92 11.14 -10.99 1.82
N VAL A 93 12.31 -10.56 2.31
CA VAL A 93 12.44 -10.02 3.68
C VAL A 93 11.58 -8.77 3.85
N VAL A 94 11.63 -7.83 2.90
CA VAL A 94 10.79 -6.62 2.93
C VAL A 94 9.31 -6.99 2.98
N MET A 95 8.86 -7.91 2.12
CA MET A 95 7.47 -8.35 2.06
C MET A 95 7.01 -8.98 3.39
N ILE A 96 7.85 -9.82 4.01
CA ILE A 96 7.56 -10.44 5.31
C ILE A 96 7.47 -9.39 6.42
N VAL A 97 8.45 -8.47 6.48
CA VAL A 97 8.48 -7.40 7.49
C VAL A 97 7.26 -6.49 7.37
N ASP A 98 6.87 -6.15 6.14
CA ASP A 98 5.72 -5.30 5.86
C ASP A 98 4.41 -5.93 6.39
N ILE A 99 4.12 -7.16 5.99
CA ILE A 99 2.91 -7.89 6.45
C ILE A 99 2.94 -8.11 7.96
N ALA A 100 4.06 -8.59 8.50
CA ALA A 100 4.18 -8.92 9.92
C ALA A 100 3.99 -7.67 10.80
N SER A 101 4.62 -6.55 10.43
CA SER A 101 4.52 -5.28 11.16
C SER A 101 3.08 -4.74 11.18
N HIS A 102 2.40 -4.75 10.04
CA HIS A 102 1.00 -4.32 9.94
C HIS A 102 0.04 -5.24 10.69
N TRP A 103 0.24 -6.55 10.62
CA TRP A 103 -0.57 -7.52 11.36
C TRP A 103 -0.43 -7.35 12.87
N LEU A 104 0.81 -7.21 13.36
CA LEU A 104 1.09 -6.94 14.77
C LEU A 104 0.50 -5.60 15.22
N HIS A 105 0.64 -4.55 14.40
CA HIS A 105 0.06 -3.24 14.70
C HIS A 105 -1.47 -3.31 14.78
N LEU A 106 -2.13 -3.94 13.81
CA LEU A 106 -3.58 -4.13 13.80
C LEU A 106 -4.03 -4.90 15.05
N HIS A 107 -3.42 -6.05 15.36
CA HIS A 107 -3.79 -6.83 16.54
C HIS A 107 -3.57 -6.06 17.85
N SER A 108 -2.47 -5.32 17.97
CA SER A 108 -2.24 -4.47 19.14
C SER A 108 -3.32 -3.39 19.28
N SER A 109 -3.76 -2.79 18.16
CA SER A 109 -4.84 -1.78 18.14
C SER A 109 -6.19 -2.32 18.56
N VAL A 110 -6.51 -3.55 18.15
CA VAL A 110 -7.76 -4.20 18.47
C VAL A 110 -7.76 -4.66 19.94
N LEU A 111 -6.66 -5.26 20.41
CA LEU A 111 -6.53 -5.77 21.78
C LEU A 111 -6.48 -4.65 22.84
N SER A 112 -5.88 -3.50 22.54
CA SER A 112 -5.86 -2.36 23.46
C SER A 112 -7.20 -1.60 23.57
N GLY A 113 -8.24 -2.01 22.84
CA GLY A 113 -9.61 -1.48 22.98
C GLY A 113 -9.79 0.04 22.76
N SER A 114 -8.75 0.74 22.32
CA SER A 114 -8.68 2.20 22.34
C SER A 114 -8.99 2.79 20.97
N SER A 115 -9.89 3.77 20.95
CA SER A 115 -10.34 4.53 19.77
C SER A 115 -9.30 5.49 19.17
N SER A 116 -8.04 5.44 19.62
CA SER A 116 -6.96 6.29 19.11
C SER A 116 -5.57 5.71 19.43
N HIS A 117 -4.81 5.30 18.42
CA HIS A 117 -3.49 4.63 18.53
C HIS A 117 -2.31 5.62 18.68
N LYS A 118 -2.56 6.84 19.19
CA LYS A 118 -1.52 7.89 19.30
C LYS A 118 -0.64 7.81 20.55
N ILE A 119 -0.74 6.74 21.34
CA ILE A 119 0.11 6.53 22.52
C ILE A 119 0.93 5.26 22.29
N VAL A 120 1.80 5.31 21.27
CA VAL A 120 3.05 4.56 21.33
C VAL A 120 3.81 5.12 22.52
N ASP A 121 4.23 4.27 23.45
CA ASP A 121 5.02 4.65 24.61
C ASP A 121 6.25 5.44 24.12
N LEU A 122 6.25 6.76 24.36
CA LEU A 122 7.15 7.76 23.76
C LEU A 122 8.61 7.65 24.25
N ASN A 123 8.92 6.58 24.99
CA ASN A 123 10.25 6.22 25.45
C ASN A 123 11.06 5.34 24.48
N SER A 124 10.51 4.96 23.32
CA SER A 124 11.28 4.22 22.31
C SER A 124 11.67 5.10 21.11
N ASN A 125 12.97 5.08 20.80
CA ASN A 125 13.67 5.59 19.61
C ASN A 125 13.10 6.86 18.92
N GLN A 126 13.88 7.95 18.94
CA GLN A 126 13.53 9.26 18.33
C GLN A 126 13.05 9.17 16.86
N PHE A 127 13.59 8.24 16.08
CA PHE A 127 13.19 7.99 14.70
C PHE A 127 11.73 7.53 14.56
N LEU A 128 11.29 6.62 15.44
CA LEU A 128 9.93 6.11 15.44
C LEU A 128 8.94 7.21 15.83
N ARG A 129 9.34 8.07 16.78
CA ARG A 129 8.56 9.25 17.16
C ARG A 129 8.41 10.22 16.01
N LEU A 130 9.49 10.54 15.28
CA LEU A 130 9.43 11.44 14.12
C LEU A 130 8.49 10.89 13.03
N TYR A 131 8.59 9.59 12.76
CA TYR A 131 7.77 8.89 11.77
C TYR A 131 6.26 8.95 12.09
N TYR A 132 5.86 8.65 13.33
CA TYR A 132 4.44 8.66 13.73
C TYR A 132 3.89 10.04 14.12
N THR A 133 4.74 11.01 14.47
CA THR A 133 4.30 12.35 14.87
C THR A 133 4.05 13.25 13.66
N ASN A 134 4.90 13.17 12.64
CA ASN A 134 4.83 14.06 11.49
C ASN A 134 4.15 13.37 10.29
N LYS A 135 2.90 13.74 10.01
CA LYS A 135 2.11 13.23 8.88
C LYS A 135 2.80 13.42 7.52
N VAL A 136 3.58 14.48 7.36
CA VAL A 136 4.32 14.76 6.12
C VAL A 136 5.44 13.74 5.94
N VAL A 137 6.18 13.44 7.01
CA VAL A 137 7.26 12.44 6.97
C VAL A 137 6.69 11.06 6.68
N LEU A 138 5.59 10.69 7.35
CA LEU A 138 4.89 9.42 7.11
C LEU A 138 4.45 9.28 5.65
N PHE A 139 3.75 10.28 5.12
CA PHE A 139 3.27 10.27 3.74
C PHE A 139 4.43 10.22 2.74
N LEU A 140 5.47 11.02 2.94
CA LEU A 140 6.63 11.06 2.06
C LEU A 140 7.37 9.71 2.02
N MET A 141 7.54 9.06 3.17
CA MET A 141 8.19 7.75 3.25
C MET A 141 7.37 6.66 2.56
N CYS A 142 6.06 6.59 2.81
CA CYS A 142 5.18 5.63 2.13
C CYS A 142 5.12 5.87 0.62
N ALA A 143 4.87 7.10 0.20
CA ALA A 143 4.81 7.46 -1.22
C ALA A 143 6.16 7.24 -1.92
N GLY A 144 7.27 7.57 -1.25
CA GLY A 144 8.62 7.33 -1.77
C GLY A 144 8.94 5.86 -1.95
N ASN A 145 8.52 5.01 -1.01
CA ASN A 145 8.68 3.56 -1.09
C ASN A 145 7.88 2.96 -2.26
N GLU A 146 6.61 3.31 -2.39
CA GLU A 146 5.77 2.84 -3.51
C GLU A 146 6.28 3.36 -4.86
N LEU A 147 6.71 4.63 -4.90
CA LEU A 147 7.32 5.21 -6.09
C LEU A 147 8.60 4.48 -6.48
N PHE A 148 9.44 4.10 -5.52
CA PHE A 148 10.67 3.35 -5.77
C PHE A 148 10.39 1.99 -6.42
N TYR A 149 9.46 1.20 -5.88
CA TYR A 149 9.10 -0.09 -6.47
C TYR A 149 8.45 0.06 -7.85
N THR A 150 7.59 1.07 -8.00
CA THR A 150 6.97 1.38 -9.29
C THR A 150 8.03 1.79 -10.32
N MET A 151 9.01 2.62 -9.95
CA MET A 151 10.13 3.00 -10.82
C MET A 151 11.00 1.81 -11.21
N LEU A 152 11.30 0.90 -10.27
CA LEU A 152 12.01 -0.35 -10.59
C LEU A 152 11.21 -1.20 -11.59
N TYR A 153 9.90 -1.29 -11.41
CA TYR A 153 9.02 -2.01 -12.32
C TYR A 153 9.04 -1.38 -13.73
N VAL A 154 8.96 -0.06 -13.86
CA VAL A 154 9.06 0.64 -15.16
C VAL A 154 10.42 0.47 -15.81
N SER A 155 11.50 0.53 -15.02
CA SER A 155 12.88 0.37 -15.48
C SER A 155 13.12 -0.99 -16.16
N HIS A 156 12.38 -2.03 -15.75
CA HIS A 156 12.43 -3.33 -16.41
C HIS A 156 11.96 -3.27 -17.88
N PHE A 157 10.89 -2.52 -18.17
CA PHE A 157 10.30 -2.42 -19.51
C PHE A 157 10.96 -1.36 -20.39
N TYR A 158 11.44 -0.28 -19.79
CA TYR A 158 12.10 0.82 -20.50
C TYR A 158 13.54 0.98 -20.01
N PRO A 159 14.46 0.05 -20.39
CA PRO A 159 15.86 0.20 -20.05
C PRO A 159 16.40 1.49 -20.67
N GLY A 160 17.01 2.35 -19.85
CA GLY A 160 17.60 3.61 -20.28
C GLY A 160 18.69 3.42 -21.36
N PRO A 161 19.19 4.52 -21.97
CA PRO A 161 20.20 4.43 -23.02
C PRO A 161 21.39 3.62 -22.52
N LYS A 162 21.71 2.53 -23.23
CA LYS A 162 22.88 1.70 -22.93
C LYS A 162 24.10 2.62 -22.97
N ARG A 163 24.83 2.77 -21.86
CA ARG A 163 26.16 3.37 -21.90
C ARG A 163 26.98 2.54 -22.89
N ALA A 164 27.42 3.19 -23.97
CA ALA A 164 28.40 2.61 -24.86
C ALA A 164 29.64 2.20 -24.03
N PRO A 165 30.27 1.06 -24.37
CA PRO A 165 31.36 0.48 -23.58
C PRO A 165 32.54 1.44 -23.39
#